data_AF-A0A967ALZ8-F1
#
_entry.id   AF-A0A967ALZ8-F1
#
_cell.length_a   1.000
_cell.length_b   1.000
_cell.length_c   1.000
_cell.angle_alpha   90.00
_cell.angle_beta   90.00
_cell.angle_gamma   90.00
#
_symmetry.space_group_name_H-M   'P 1'
#
loop_
_entity.id
_entity.type
_entity.pdbx_description
1 polymer ?
#
loop_
_entity_poly.entity_id
_entity_poly.type
_entity_poly.pdbx_seq_one_letter_code
_entity_poly.pdbx_strand_id
1 'polypeptide(L)'
;MALQHDIDWHTHPTAHCSGAFAIQEVKYHFLEDEERWLGCLRKYPDFWAEGHSFAELEYNLRRLFFTLSLAEALKDGRIIQLPPIR
;
A
#
# COMPACT_ATOMS: atom_id res chain seq x y z
N MET A 1 -18.82 22.29 3.55
CA MET A 1 -19.50 21.19 4.26
C MET A 1 -18.72 19.93 3.89
N ALA A 2 -17.82 19.47 4.75
CA ALA A 2 -16.97 18.32 4.46
C ALA A 2 -17.77 17.04 4.72
N LEU A 3 -18.10 16.31 3.66
CA LEU A 3 -18.72 14.99 3.76
C LEU A 3 -17.60 14.00 4.11
N GLN A 4 -17.41 13.75 5.41
CA GLN A 4 -16.57 12.66 5.88
C GLN A 4 -17.29 11.35 5.52
N HIS A 5 -16.98 10.81 4.34
CA HIS A 5 -17.49 9.50 3.93
C HIS A 5 -16.66 8.44 4.69
N ASP A 6 -17.18 8.02 5.85
CA ASP A 6 -16.67 6.90 6.62
C ASP A 6 -16.90 5.63 5.79
N ILE A 7 -15.86 5.20 5.04
CA ILE A 7 -15.95 4.01 4.21
C ILE A 7 -15.87 2.80 5.15
N ASP A 8 -17.05 2.23 5.40
CA ASP A 8 -17.28 1.02 6.18
C ASP A 8 -16.38 -0.15 5.70
N TRP A 9 -15.79 -0.83 6.68
CA TRP A 9 -14.65 -1.73 6.53
C TRP A 9 -15.02 -3.13 5.97
N HIS A 10 -16.30 -3.42 5.72
CA HIS A 10 -16.76 -4.78 5.46
C HIS A 10 -17.19 -5.14 4.02
N THR A 11 -17.22 -4.20 3.07
CA THR A 11 -17.84 -4.46 1.76
C THR A 11 -17.01 -3.99 0.56
N HIS A 12 -15.82 -4.56 0.34
CA HIS A 12 -15.23 -4.55 -1.01
C HIS A 12 -14.70 -5.94 -1.40
N PRO A 13 -15.19 -6.53 -2.52
CA PRO A 13 -14.66 -7.76 -3.05
C PRO A 13 -13.26 -7.51 -3.60
N THR A 14 -12.32 -8.34 -3.16
CA THR A 14 -10.92 -8.36 -3.60
C THR A 14 -10.85 -8.43 -5.13
N ALA A 15 -10.38 -7.35 -5.76
CA ALA A 15 -10.06 -7.34 -7.18
C ALA A 15 -8.88 -8.29 -7.41
N HIS A 16 -9.13 -9.40 -8.11
CA HIS A 16 -8.16 -10.44 -8.39
C HIS A 16 -7.27 -10.01 -9.58
N CYS A 17 -6.23 -9.22 -9.30
CA CYS A 17 -5.19 -8.89 -10.30
C CYS A 17 -4.14 -10.02 -10.34
N SER A 18 -4.15 -10.82 -11.41
CA SER A 18 -3.14 -11.85 -11.67
C SER A 18 -1.86 -11.22 -12.20
N GLY A 19 -0.74 -11.35 -11.46
CA GLY A 19 0.60 -11.15 -12.00
C GLY A 19 1.41 -9.97 -11.45
N ALA A 20 1.57 -9.89 -10.14
CA ALA A 20 2.69 -9.23 -9.44
C ALA A 20 2.58 -9.62 -7.97
N PHE A 21 3.69 -9.71 -7.23
CA PHE A 21 3.72 -10.01 -5.79
C PHE A 21 2.47 -9.47 -5.09
N ALA A 22 1.55 -10.37 -4.75
CA ALA A 22 0.26 -9.98 -4.25
C ALA A 22 0.51 -9.31 -2.90
N ILE A 23 0.41 -7.98 -2.88
CA ILE A 23 0.27 -7.23 -1.64
C ILE A 23 -1.16 -7.56 -1.19
N GLN A 24 -1.34 -8.74 -0.60
CA GLN A 24 -2.65 -9.40 -0.46
C GLN A 24 -3.65 -8.60 0.39
N GLU A 25 -3.23 -7.48 0.97
CA GLU A 25 -4.03 -6.70 1.91
C GLU A 25 -3.68 -5.20 1.83
N VAL A 26 -3.98 -4.58 0.68
CA VAL A 26 -3.91 -3.11 0.51
C VAL A 26 -5.30 -2.53 0.44
N LYS A 27 -5.51 -1.41 1.14
CA LYS A 27 -6.70 -0.57 0.95
C LYS A 27 -6.38 0.61 0.07
N TYR A 28 -7.32 0.95 -0.81
CA TYR A 28 -7.22 2.09 -1.73
C TYR A 28 -8.36 3.06 -1.46
N HIS A 29 -8.06 4.35 -1.43
CA HIS A 29 -8.99 5.45 -1.30
C HIS A 29 -8.68 6.47 -2.38
N PHE A 30 -9.68 6.87 -3.16
CA PHE A 30 -9.53 7.98 -4.10
C PHE A 30 -10.06 9.26 -3.44
N LEU A 31 -9.25 10.31 -3.43
CA LEU A 31 -9.65 11.63 -2.98
C LEU A 31 -10.03 12.45 -4.21
N GLU A 32 -11.34 12.66 -4.39
CA GLU A 32 -11.88 13.44 -5.52
C GLU A 32 -11.47 14.92 -5.43
N ASP A 33 -11.42 15.50 -4.23
CA ASP A 33 -11.03 16.90 -4.02
C ASP A 33 -9.59 17.22 -4.43
N GLU A 34 -8.71 16.22 -4.38
CA GLU A 34 -7.27 16.36 -4.63
C GLU A 34 -6.81 15.57 -5.87
N GLU A 35 -7.75 14.98 -6.63
CA GLU A 35 -7.52 14.15 -7.81
C GLU A 35 -6.39 13.12 -7.63
N ARG A 36 -6.36 12.46 -6.46
CA ARG A 36 -5.24 11.61 -6.05
C ARG A 36 -5.70 10.31 -5.41
N TRP A 37 -4.83 9.32 -5.50
CA TRP A 37 -4.98 8.03 -4.87
C TRP A 37 -4.21 8.01 -3.55
N LEU A 38 -4.84 7.44 -2.53
CA LEU A 38 -4.26 7.07 -1.26
C LEU A 38 -4.38 5.57 -1.08
N GLY A 39 -3.40 4.97 -0.40
CA GLY A 39 -3.50 3.59 -0.01
C GLY A 39 -2.69 3.28 1.22
N CYS A 40 -3.08 2.22 1.92
CA CYS A 40 -2.39 1.76 3.11
C CYS A 40 -2.19 0.24 3.08
N LEU A 41 -1.08 -0.20 3.68
CA LEU A 41 -0.73 -1.61 3.80
C LEU A 41 -1.34 -2.16 5.09
N ARG A 42 -2.12 -3.24 5.06
CA ARG A 42 -2.74 -3.79 6.28
C ARG A 42 -1.73 -4.21 7.35
N LYS A 43 -0.54 -4.68 6.95
CA LYS A 43 0.56 -5.02 7.87
C LYS A 43 1.11 -3.78 8.60
N TYR A 44 0.96 -2.60 7.99
CA TYR A 44 1.49 -1.33 8.46
C TYR A 44 0.40 -0.25 8.37
N PRO A 45 -0.67 -0.34 9.18
CA PRO A 45 -1.84 0.52 9.07
C PRO A 45 -1.52 2.00 9.34
N ASP A 46 -0.44 2.27 10.07
CA ASP A 46 0.08 3.62 10.33
C ASP A 46 0.79 4.24 9.13
N PHE A 47 1.06 3.45 8.07
CA PHE A 47 1.83 3.87 6.92
C PHE A 47 0.98 3.92 5.65
N TRP A 48 0.90 5.12 5.09
CA TRP A 48 0.09 5.45 3.94
C TRP A 48 1.01 5.89 2.79
N ALA A 49 0.56 5.62 1.57
CA ALA A 49 1.19 6.09 0.35
C ALA A 49 0.16 6.86 -0.48
N GLU A 50 0.65 7.77 -1.29
CA GLU A 50 -0.13 8.58 -2.21
C GLU A 50 0.37 8.44 -3.64
N GLY A 51 -0.45 8.78 -4.62
CA GLY A 51 -0.03 8.91 -6.02
C GLY A 51 -1.10 9.63 -6.84
N HIS A 52 -0.69 10.36 -7.88
CA HIS A 52 -1.63 11.02 -8.79
C HIS A 52 -2.29 10.04 -9.75
N SER A 53 -1.72 8.84 -9.88
CA SER A 53 -2.31 7.73 -10.62
C SER A 53 -2.28 6.45 -9.80
N PHE A 54 -3.14 5.50 -10.13
CA PHE A 54 -3.13 4.18 -9.48
C PHE A 54 -1.77 3.48 -9.62
N ALA A 55 -1.10 3.62 -10.78
CA ALA A 55 0.21 3.05 -11.02
C ALA A 55 1.30 3.67 -10.11
N GLU A 56 1.25 4.99 -9.92
CA GLU A 56 2.17 5.68 -9.01
C GLU A 56 1.92 5.30 -7.56
N LEU A 57 0.65 5.21 -7.15
CA LEU A 57 0.29 4.72 -5.83
C LEU A 57 0.80 3.28 -5.61
N GLU A 58 0.61 2.38 -6.57
CA GLU A 58 1.07 0.99 -6.48
C GLU A 58 2.60 0.92 -6.34
N TYR A 59 3.34 1.73 -7.11
CA TYR A 59 4.79 1.83 -7.00
C TYR A 59 5.21 2.32 -5.61
N ASN A 60 4.57 3.39 -5.11
CA ASN A 60 4.86 3.96 -3.82
C ASN A 60 4.54 2.98 -2.67
N LEU A 61 3.45 2.24 -2.77
CA LEU A 61 3.10 1.17 -1.83
C LEU A 61 4.10 0.02 -1.82
N ARG A 62 4.56 -0.44 -2.99
CA ARG A 62 5.59 -1.49 -3.08
C ARG A 62 6.90 -1.04 -2.45
N ARG A 63 7.32 0.18 -2.73
CA ARG A 63 8.53 0.78 -2.16
C ARG A 63 8.41 0.92 -0.64
N LEU A 64 7.25 1.35 -0.15
CA LEU A 64 6.94 1.47 1.27
C LEU A 64 6.99 0.10 1.96
N PHE A 65 6.31 -0.91 1.38
CA PHE A 65 6.31 -2.27 1.90
C PHE A 65 7.72 -2.85 2.00
N PHE A 66 8.53 -2.68 0.95
CA PHE A 66 9.92 -3.13 0.94
C PHE A 66 10.74 -2.43 2.03
N THR A 67 10.61 -1.12 2.16
CA THR A 67 11.35 -0.32 3.16
C THR A 67 11.00 -0.73 4.58
N LEU A 68 9.70 -0.94 4.88
CA LEU A 68 9.25 -1.35 6.20
C LEU A 68 9.62 -2.79 6.52
N SER A 69 9.51 -3.69 5.54
CA SER A 69 9.94 -5.09 5.70
C SER A 69 11.45 -5.20 5.91
N LEU A 70 12.24 -4.39 5.21
CA LEU A 70 13.68 -4.25 5.39
C LEU A 70 13.99 -3.74 6.81
N ALA A 71 13.32 -2.67 7.26
CA ALA A 71 13.52 -2.13 8.59
C ALA A 71 13.17 -3.13 9.70
N GLU A 72 12.09 -3.88 9.55
CA GLU A 72 11.68 -4.95 10.49
C GLU A 72 12.72 -6.07 10.55
N ALA A 73 13.16 -6.58 9.41
CA ALA A 73 14.18 -7.62 9.36
C ALA A 73 15.54 -7.16 9.93
N LEU A 74 15.92 -5.90 9.72
CA LEU A 74 17.12 -5.31 10.31
C LEU A 74 17.00 -5.15 11.83
N LYS A 75 15.82 -4.76 12.34
CA LYS A 75 15.56 -4.71 13.80
C LYS A 75 15.69 -6.09 14.44
N ASP A 76 15.24 -7.14 13.77
CA ASP A 76 15.35 -8.52 14.24
C ASP A 76 16.74 -9.14 14.03
N GLY A 77 17.73 -8.39 13.52
CA GLY A 77 19.06 -8.90 13.24
C GLY A 77 19.10 -10.01 12.17
N ARG A 78 18.04 -10.12 11.35
CA ARG A 78 17.96 -11.11 10.28
C ARG A 78 18.77 -10.62 9.08
N ILE A 79 19.68 -11.47 8.60
CA ILE A 79 20.28 -11.27 7.27
C ILE A 79 19.20 -11.54 6.22
N ILE A 80 18.64 -10.47 5.66
CA ILE A 80 17.74 -10.54 4.52
C ILE A 80 18.54 -10.55 3.24
N GLN A 81 18.34 -11.58 2.42
CA GLN A 81 18.81 -11.54 1.04
C GLN A 81 17.95 -10.55 0.25
N LEU A 82 18.59 -9.48 -0.22
CA LEU A 82 17.96 -8.51 -1.12
C LEU A 82 17.63 -9.23 -2.43
N PRO A 83 16.41 -9.09 -2.97
CA PRO A 83 16.12 -9.58 -4.32
C PRO A 83 17.05 -8.86 -5.31
N PRO A 84 17.49 -9.56 -6.39
CA PRO A 84 18.36 -8.94 -7.38
C PRO A 84 17.66 -7.73 -8.02
N ILE A 85 18.36 -6.60 -8.04
CA ILE A 85 17.93 -5.38 -8.73
C ILE A 85 17.95 -5.73 -10.23
N ARG A 86 16.78 -5.75 -10.87
CA ARG A 86 16.64 -6.06 -12.30
C ARG A 86 16.26 -4.82 -13.09
#